data_AF-A0A349PC74-F1
#
_entry.id   AF-A0A349PC74-F1
#
_cell.length_a   1.000
_cell.length_b   1.000
_cell.length_c   1.000
_cell.angle_alpha   90.00
_cell.angle_beta   90.00
_cell.angle_gamma   90.00
#
_symmetry.space_group_name_H-M   'P 1'
#
loop_
_entity.id
_entity.type
_entity.pdbx_description
1 polymer ?
#
loop_
_entity_poly.entity_id
_entity_poly.type
_entity_poly.pdbx_seq_one_letter_code
_entity_poly.pdbx_strand_id
1 'polypeptide(L)' 'MDKLKKYDTPTAFRRALEDRLKQKAKDEGLDLQRLLREVAFDRLLARLFARKDAAWILKGGYAL' A
#
# COMPACT_ATOMS: atom_id res chain seq x y z
N MET A 1 -10.70 15.73 -10.93
CA MET A 1 -9.77 14.58 -11.00
C MET A 1 -8.45 15.03 -10.41
N ASP A 2 -8.04 14.47 -9.27
CA ASP A 2 -6.77 14.85 -8.64
C ASP A 2 -5.61 14.50 -9.58
N LYS A 3 -4.68 15.44 -9.74
CA LYS A 3 -3.59 15.34 -10.72
C LYS A 3 -2.67 14.19 -10.30
N LEU A 4 -2.25 13.32 -11.22
CA LEU A 4 -1.32 12.22 -10.90
C LEU A 4 -0.02 12.81 -10.31
N LYS A 5 0.17 12.67 -8.99
CA LYS A 5 1.39 13.12 -8.31
C LYS A 5 2.54 12.19 -8.71
N LYS A 6 3.39 12.64 -9.62
CA LYS A 6 4.66 12.00 -9.95
C LYS A 6 5.73 12.48 -8.97
N TYR A 7 6.61 11.58 -8.58
CA TYR A 7 7.77 11.87 -7.75
C TYR A 7 9.03 11.67 -8.58
N ASP A 8 10.00 12.56 -8.41
CA ASP A 8 11.22 12.56 -9.22
C ASP A 8 12.15 11.40 -8.90
N THR A 9 12.09 10.87 -7.68
CA THR A 9 12.89 9.72 -7.25
C THR A 9 12.06 8.68 -6.48
N PRO A 10 12.47 7.40 -6.50
CA PRO A 10 11.86 6.37 -5.66
C PRO A 10 11.91 6.70 -4.17
N THR A 11 12.98 7.34 -3.71
CA THR A 11 13.14 7.78 -2.32
C THR A 11 12.15 8.89 -1.96
N ALA A 12 11.92 9.85 -2.86
CA ALA A 12 10.92 10.89 -2.68
C ALA A 12 9.51 10.30 -2.59
N PHE A 13 9.20 9.30 -3.44
CA PHE A 13 7.93 8.57 -3.35
C PHE A 13 7.78 7.84 -2.00
N ARG A 14 8.82 7.09 -1.57
CA ARG A 14 8.80 6.36 -0.30
C ARG A 14 8.56 7.30 0.88
N ARG A 15 9.29 8.41 0.96
CA ARG A 15 9.12 9.40 2.02
C ARG A 15 7.72 9.97 2.05
N ALA A 16 7.19 10.38 0.89
CA ALA A 16 5.85 10.94 0.81
C ALA A 16 4.74 9.91 1.15
N LEU A 17 4.97 8.63 0.87
CA LEU A 17 4.08 7.55 1.29
C LEU A 17 4.11 7.39 2.82
N GLU A 18 5.30 7.28 3.41
CA GLU A 18 5.47 7.12 4.85
C GLU A 18 4.88 8.30 5.64
N ASP A 19 5.09 9.53 5.18
CA ASP A 19 4.56 10.73 5.82
C ASP A 19 3.02 10.72 5.83
N ARG A 20 2.39 10.27 4.75
CA ARG A 20 0.92 10.11 4.69
C ARG A 20 0.40 9.03 5.61
N LEU A 21 1.11 7.90 5.70
CA LEU A 21 0.72 6.80 6.59
C LEU A 21 0.88 7.20 8.06
N LYS A 22 1.94 7.96 8.40
CA LYS A 22 2.10 8.55 9.74
C LYS A 22 0.96 9.48 10.10
N GLN A 23 0.58 10.36 9.17
CA GLN A 23 -0.54 11.27 9.38
C GLN A 23 -1.85 10.50 9.58
N LYS A 24 -2.14 9.52 8.70
CA LYS A 24 -3.33 8.67 8.81
C LYS A 24 -3.37 7.89 10.13
N ALA A 25 -2.25 7.28 10.54
CA ALA A 25 -2.13 6.57 11.81
C ALA A 25 -2.49 7.48 12.99
N LYS A 26 -1.98 8.72 12.98
CA LYS A 26 -2.27 9.71 14.02
C LYS A 26 -3.74 10.12 14.03
N ASP A 27 -4.30 10.43 12.86
CA ASP A 27 -5.66 10.96 12.73
C ASP A 27 -6.73 9.91 13.08
N GLU A 28 -6.49 8.65 12.74
CA GLU A 28 -7.42 7.55 12.96
C GLU A 28 -7.11 6.73 14.23
N GLY A 29 -6.04 7.08 14.97
CA GLY A 29 -5.60 6.33 16.15
C GLY A 29 -5.17 4.89 15.84
N LEU A 30 -4.67 4.65 14.63
CA LEU A 30 -4.23 3.34 14.15
C LEU A 30 -2.75 3.11 14.40
N ASP A 31 -2.37 1.84 14.51
CA ASP A 31 -0.97 1.44 14.55
C ASP A 31 -0.30 1.66 13.17
N LEU A 32 0.81 2.42 13.16
CA LEU A 32 1.54 2.73 11.93
C LEU A 32 2.11 1.47 11.25
N GLN A 33 2.58 0.49 12.02
CA GLN A 33 3.15 -0.74 11.46
C GLN A 33 2.09 -1.58 10.77
N ARG A 34 0.85 -1.55 11.26
CA ARG A 34 -0.30 -2.15 10.58
C ARG A 34 -0.54 -1.50 9.22
N LEU A 35 -0.58 -0.18 9.14
CA LEU A 35 -0.80 0.52 7.86
C LEU A 35 0.34 0.28 6.85
N LEU A 36 1.60 0.30 7.32
CA LEU A 36 2.75 -0.02 6.46
C LEU A 36 2.66 -1.45 5.91
N ARG A 37 2.23 -2.39 6.76
CA ARG A 37 2.03 -3.79 6.40
C ARG A 37 0.93 -3.92 5.34
N GLU A 38 -0.23 -3.30 5.54
CA GLU A 38 -1.33 -3.26 4.59
C GLU A 38 -0.85 -2.77 3.21
N VAL A 39 -0.15 -1.63 3.16
CA VAL A 39 0.40 -1.13 1.90
C VAL A 39 1.39 -2.10 1.24
N ALA A 40 2.25 -2.74 2.01
CA ALA A 40 3.22 -3.71 1.47
C ALA A 40 2.52 -4.93 0.87
N PHE A 41 1.55 -5.52 1.58
CA PHE A 41 0.79 -6.67 1.11
C PHE A 41 -0.08 -6.32 -0.09
N ASP A 42 -0.82 -5.22 -0.05
CA ASP A 42 -1.65 -4.79 -1.17
C ASP A 42 -0.81 -4.60 -2.44
N ARG A 43 0.38 -4.00 -2.31
CA ARG A 43 1.31 -3.84 -3.44
C ARG A 43 1.90 -5.15 -3.92
N LEU A 44 2.11 -6.12 -3.04
CA LEU A 44 2.53 -7.47 -3.44
C LEU A 44 1.41 -8.18 -4.20
N LEU A 45 0.20 -8.19 -3.63
CA LEU A 45 -0.98 -8.83 -4.22
C LEU A 45 -1.31 -8.21 -5.58
N ALA A 46 -1.27 -6.89 -5.71
CA ALA A 46 -1.47 -6.21 -6.99
C ALA A 46 -0.48 -6.68 -8.07
N ARG A 47 0.73 -7.12 -7.71
CA ARG A 47 1.71 -7.68 -8.66
C ARG A 47 1.44 -9.15 -8.96
N LEU A 48 1.14 -9.95 -7.94
CA LEU A 48 0.84 -11.38 -8.09
C LEU A 48 -0.42 -11.60 -8.94
N PHE A 49 -1.41 -10.74 -8.78
CA PHE A 49 -2.69 -10.77 -9.49
C PHE A 49 -2.78 -9.78 -10.65
N ALA A 50 -1.64 -9.26 -11.14
CA ALA A 50 -1.61 -8.31 -12.26
C ALA A 50 -2.16 -8.93 -13.57
N ARG A 51 -2.10 -10.26 -13.70
CA ARG A 51 -2.64 -11.01 -14.83
C ARG A 51 -3.96 -11.66 -14.45
N LYS A 52 -4.89 -11.73 -15.41
CA LYS A 52 -6.21 -12.37 -15.22
C LYS A 52 -6.11 -13.87 -14.96
N ASP A 53 -5.05 -14.52 -15.45
CA ASP A 53 -4.75 -15.94 -15.29
C ASP A 53 -3.71 -16.21 -14.18
N ALA A 54 -3.62 -15.33 -13.18
CA ALA A 54 -2.68 -15.48 -12.08
C ALA A 54 -2.84 -16.86 -11.41
N ALA A 55 -1.76 -17.63 -11.36
CA ALA A 55 -1.71 -18.98 -10.78
C ALA A 55 -1.72 -19.00 -9.24
N TRP A 56 -2.14 -17.90 -8.61
CA TRP A 56 -2.12 -17.70 -7.16
C TRP A 56 -3.56 -17.62 -6.64
N ILE A 57 -3.80 -18.12 -5.44
CA ILE A 57 -5.08 -17.98 -4.74
C ILE A 57 -4.82 -17.29 -3.40
N LEU A 58 -5.48 -16.16 -3.16
CA LEU A 58 -5.44 -15.47 -1.86
C LEU A 58 -6.41 -16.15 -0.90
N LYS A 59 -5.97 -16.38 0.35
CA LYS A 59 -6.76 -17.04 1.40
C LYS A 59 -6.53 -16.37 2.75
N GLY A 60 -7.31 -16.78 3.75
CA GLY A 60 -7.15 -16.38 5.15
C GLY A 60 -7.65 -14.96 5.42
N GLY A 61 -7.21 -14.37 6.53
CA GLY A 61 -7.70 -13.08 7.01
C GLY A 61 -7.39 -11.87 6.11
N TYR A 62 -6.47 -12.00 5.16
CA TYR A 62 -6.21 -10.95 4.15
C TYR A 62 -7.15 -11.01 2.94
N ALA A 63 -7.95 -12.09 2.83
CA ALA A 63 -8.96 -12.25 1.78
C ALA A 63 -10.36 -11.82 2.23
N LEU A 64 -10.55 -11.54 3.52
CA LEU A 64 -11.81 -11.14 4.16
C LEU A 64 -11.88 -9.62 4.27
#